data_AF-A0A2D4PMZ3-F1
#
_entry.id   AF-A0A2D4PMZ3-F1
#
_cell.length_a   1.000
_cell.length_b   1.000
_cell.length_c   1.000
_cell.angle_alpha   90.00
_cell.angle_beta   90.00
_cell.angle_gamma   90.00
#
_symmetry.space_group_name_H-M   'P 1'
#
loop_
_entity.id
_entity.type
_entity.pdbx_description
1 polymer ?
#
loop_
_entity_poly.entity_id
_entity_poly.type
_entity_poly.pdbx_seq_one_letter_code
_entity_poly.pdbx_strand_id
1 'polypeptide(L)'
;VFVYTRLDYRDQPLLFLSMQDLVSTIGESAALGAAGIVIWGDMNLTSSESNCTKVKEFITSKLGPYIINVTKAAELCSQHLCRNNGRCIRRNWKALDYLHLNPQNFQIKTSKNGVTVRGVASSSDLQTMADKFTCHCYQGFKGDDCRKIKTFSCQPGHSVTLISSRIVIMIN
;
A
#
# COMPACT_ATOMS: atom_id res chain seq x y z
N VAL A 1 2.22 4.03 11.44
CA VAL A 1 3.43 4.67 10.85
C VAL A 1 3.08 5.23 9.49
N PHE A 2 3.33 6.52 9.25
CA PHE A 2 3.21 7.12 7.93
C PHE A 2 4.62 7.42 7.40
N VAL A 3 4.95 6.88 6.23
CA VAL A 3 6.30 7.03 5.65
C VAL A 3 6.29 8.18 4.65
N TYR A 4 7.24 9.10 4.77
CA TYR A 4 7.40 10.19 3.80
C TYR A 4 8.28 9.71 2.64
N THR A 5 7.82 9.94 1.40
CA THR A 5 8.58 9.59 0.18
C THR A 5 8.53 10.73 -0.83
N ARG A 6 9.57 10.83 -1.64
CA ARG A 6 9.61 11.73 -2.81
C ARG A 6 9.10 11.02 -4.06
N LEU A 7 8.70 11.82 -5.05
CA LEU A 7 8.43 11.36 -6.42
C LEU A 7 9.70 11.31 -7.29
N ASP A 8 10.69 12.13 -6.94
CA ASP A 8 11.93 12.34 -7.66
C ASP A 8 13.16 12.09 -6.75
N TYR A 9 14.33 11.93 -7.37
CA TYR A 9 15.58 11.84 -6.61
C TYR A 9 15.94 13.21 -6.03
N ARG A 10 16.36 13.22 -4.77
CA ARG A 10 16.63 14.44 -4.00
C ARG A 10 17.50 15.46 -4.74
N ASP A 11 18.58 14.99 -5.37
CA ASP A 11 19.60 15.84 -5.98
C ASP A 11 19.37 16.05 -7.49
N GLN A 12 18.30 15.49 -8.05
CA GLN A 12 17.97 15.57 -9.48
C GLN A 12 16.46 15.82 -9.66
N PRO A 13 16.01 17.09 -9.54
CA PRO A 13 14.61 17.44 -9.68
C PRO A 13 14.04 16.97 -11.03
N LEU A 14 12.78 16.50 -11.04
CA LEU A 14 12.09 15.95 -12.21
C LEU A 14 12.67 14.64 -12.76
N LEU A 15 13.76 14.12 -12.20
CA LEU A 15 14.15 12.72 -12.43
C LEU A 15 13.31 11.84 -11.50
N PHE A 16 12.18 11.36 -12.01
CA PHE A 16 11.25 10.55 -11.23
C PHE A 16 11.78 9.15 -10.94
N LEU A 17 11.32 8.58 -9.82
CA LEU A 17 11.68 7.23 -9.39
C LEU A 17 11.37 6.19 -10.46
N SER A 18 12.28 5.22 -10.62
CA SER A 18 12.05 4.09 -11.49
C SER A 18 11.00 3.14 -10.88
N MET A 19 10.49 2.19 -11.66
CA MET A 19 9.59 1.16 -11.10
C MET A 19 10.28 0.34 -9.99
N GLN A 20 11.58 0.09 -10.12
CA GLN A 20 12.34 -0.62 -9.10
C GLN A 20 12.40 0.18 -7.80
N ASP A 21 12.62 1.49 -7.88
CA ASP A 21 12.68 2.35 -6.69
C ASP A 21 11.31 2.54 -6.05
N LEU A 22 10.23 2.58 -6.84
CA LEU A 22 8.87 2.53 -6.29
C LEU A 22 8.61 1.24 -5.51
N VAL A 23 9.15 0.10 -5.98
CA VAL A 23 9.12 -1.17 -5.23
C VAL A 23 9.94 -1.08 -3.95
N SER A 24 11.17 -0.60 -4.03
CA SER A 24 12.07 -0.50 -2.87
C SER A 24 11.72 0.62 -1.88
N THR A 25 10.77 1.51 -2.19
CA THR A 25 10.30 2.58 -1.29
C THR A 25 8.88 2.33 -0.80
N ILE A 26 7.89 2.56 -1.67
CA ILE A 26 6.46 2.41 -1.40
C ILE A 26 6.11 0.94 -1.18
N GLY A 27 6.64 0.04 -2.02
CA GLY A 27 6.41 -1.40 -1.89
C GLY A 27 6.98 -1.96 -0.59
N GLU A 28 8.19 -1.57 -0.24
CA GLU A 28 8.86 -1.95 1.01
C GLU A 28 8.08 -1.46 2.23
N SER A 29 7.65 -0.19 2.23
CA SER A 29 6.82 0.39 3.29
C SER A 29 5.52 -0.38 3.48
N ALA A 30 4.84 -0.74 2.38
CA ALA A 30 3.62 -1.51 2.41
C ALA A 30 3.84 -2.94 2.93
N ALA A 31 4.89 -3.62 2.47
CA ALA A 31 5.23 -4.98 2.87
C ALA A 31 5.57 -5.08 4.37
N LEU A 32 6.13 -4.01 4.96
CA LEU A 32 6.43 -3.94 6.39
C LEU A 32 5.25 -3.44 7.24
N GLY A 33 4.07 -3.21 6.65
CA GLY A 33 2.85 -2.87 7.38
C GLY A 33 2.68 -1.39 7.72
N ALA A 34 3.28 -0.48 6.95
CA ALA A 34 3.03 0.95 7.13
C ALA A 34 1.52 1.28 7.10
N ALA A 35 1.13 2.29 7.88
CA ALA A 35 -0.24 2.77 7.94
C ALA A 35 -0.65 3.46 6.63
N GLY A 36 0.30 4.18 6.07
CA GLY A 36 0.15 5.01 4.89
C GLY A 36 1.47 5.62 4.47
N ILE A 37 1.43 6.35 3.37
CA ILE A 37 2.58 6.99 2.76
C ILE A 37 2.18 8.43 2.44
N VAL A 38 3.05 9.36 2.82
CA VAL A 38 2.93 10.77 2.47
C VAL A 38 3.94 11.07 1.38
N ILE A 39 3.43 11.37 0.20
CA ILE A 39 4.22 11.78 -0.94
C ILE A 39 4.41 13.28 -0.82
N TRP A 40 5.66 13.71 -0.77
CA TRP A 40 6.06 15.11 -0.73
C TRP A 40 6.84 15.48 -2.00
N GLY A 41 6.56 16.66 -2.54
CA GLY A 41 7.25 17.23 -3.70
C GLY A 41 8.01 18.53 -3.39
N ASP A 42 9.05 18.80 -4.17
CA ASP A 42 9.68 20.12 -4.22
C ASP A 42 8.80 21.12 -4.97
N MET A 43 8.87 22.41 -4.62
CA MET A 43 8.15 23.47 -5.35
C MET A 43 8.53 23.53 -6.84
N ASN A 44 9.73 23.07 -7.20
CA ASN A 44 10.17 22.96 -8.59
C ASN A 44 9.32 21.99 -9.42
N LEU A 45 8.67 21.00 -8.81
CA LEU A 45 7.79 20.06 -9.53
C LEU A 45 6.53 20.75 -10.08
N THR A 46 6.12 21.87 -9.47
CA THR A 46 4.92 22.61 -9.83
C THR A 46 5.20 24.04 -10.30
N SER A 47 6.46 24.38 -10.56
CA SER A 47 6.90 25.74 -10.87
C SER A 47 6.54 26.23 -12.28
N SER A 48 6.15 25.34 -13.19
CA SER A 48 5.75 25.68 -14.56
C SER A 48 4.75 24.68 -15.14
N GLU A 49 4.02 25.08 -16.17
CA GLU A 49 3.11 24.18 -16.91
C GLU A 49 3.84 22.95 -17.47
N SER A 50 5.07 23.12 -17.95
CA SER A 50 5.90 22.02 -18.44
C SER A 50 6.22 21.02 -17.33
N ASN A 51 6.59 21.49 -16.13
CA ASN A 51 6.89 20.63 -14.99
C ASN A 51 5.64 19.90 -14.49
N CYS A 52 4.51 20.61 -14.36
CA CYS A 52 3.23 20.01 -14.02
C CYS A 52 2.82 18.91 -15.02
N THR A 53 3.09 19.11 -16.31
CA THR A 53 2.81 18.11 -17.36
C THR A 53 3.64 16.85 -17.17
N LYS A 54 4.95 16.99 -16.91
CA LYS A 54 5.84 15.85 -16.61
C LYS A 54 5.40 15.08 -15.35
N VAL A 55 5.03 15.80 -14.29
CA VAL A 55 4.50 15.19 -13.06
C VAL A 55 3.21 14.43 -13.33
N LYS A 56 2.27 15.03 -14.06
CA LYS A 56 1.00 14.39 -14.45
C LYS A 56 1.25 13.12 -15.27
N GLU A 57 2.17 13.15 -16.21
CA GLU A 57 2.56 11.97 -17.00
C GLU A 57 3.14 10.88 -16.11
N PHE A 58 4.04 11.21 -15.18
CA PHE A 58 4.58 10.24 -14.22
C PHE A 58 3.49 9.61 -13.33
N ILE A 59 2.59 10.45 -12.78
CA ILE A 59 1.48 9.99 -11.94
C ILE A 59 0.56 9.04 -12.72
N THR A 60 0.18 9.41 -13.94
CA THR A 60 -0.78 8.63 -14.72
C THR A 60 -0.18 7.36 -15.30
N SER A 61 1.08 7.38 -15.76
CA SER A 61 1.70 6.25 -16.44
C SER A 61 2.35 5.23 -15.51
N LYS A 62 2.90 5.65 -14.36
CA LYS A 62 3.70 4.78 -13.47
C LYS A 62 3.16 4.75 -12.05
N LEU A 63 3.18 5.88 -11.36
CA LEU A 63 2.92 5.91 -9.92
C LEU A 63 1.48 5.49 -9.58
N GLY A 64 0.48 6.03 -10.27
CA GLY A 64 -0.93 5.72 -10.03
C GLY A 64 -1.25 4.23 -10.17
N PRO A 65 -0.90 3.58 -11.29
CA PRO A 65 -1.03 2.13 -11.45
C PRO A 65 -0.31 1.34 -10.36
N TYR A 66 0.89 1.77 -9.98
CA TYR A 66 1.68 1.11 -8.94
C TYR A 66 1.06 1.23 -7.54
N ILE A 67 0.60 2.43 -7.16
CA ILE A 67 -0.12 2.67 -5.90
C ILE A 67 -1.34 1.76 -5.80
N ILE A 68 -2.13 1.68 -6.88
CA ILE A 68 -3.33 0.85 -6.91
C ILE A 68 -2.97 -0.63 -6.81
N ASN A 69 -1.90 -1.08 -7.47
CA ASN A 69 -1.40 -2.44 -7.36
C ASN A 69 -1.12 -2.82 -5.90
N VAL A 70 -0.28 -2.01 -5.22
CA VAL A 70 0.12 -2.26 -3.83
C VAL A 70 -1.05 -2.14 -2.87
N THR A 71 -1.88 -1.10 -3.02
CA THR A 71 -3.02 -0.85 -2.14
C THR A 71 -4.04 -1.98 -2.22
N LYS A 72 -4.37 -2.44 -3.44
CA LYS A 72 -5.32 -3.53 -3.63
C LYS A 72 -4.78 -4.89 -3.16
N ALA A 73 -3.48 -5.14 -3.33
CA ALA A 73 -2.85 -6.33 -2.77
C ALA A 73 -2.89 -6.33 -1.23
N ALA A 74 -2.61 -5.19 -0.60
CA ALA A 74 -2.69 -5.04 0.85
C ALA A 74 -4.12 -5.19 1.39
N GLU A 75 -5.11 -4.60 0.72
CA GLU A 75 -6.54 -4.78 1.04
C GLU A 75 -6.94 -6.26 0.94
N LEU A 76 -6.61 -6.92 -0.16
CA LEU A 76 -6.91 -8.33 -0.40
C LEU A 76 -6.28 -9.23 0.68
N CYS A 77 -5.02 -8.98 1.01
CA CYS A 77 -4.30 -9.71 2.04
C CYS A 77 -4.93 -9.50 3.43
N SER A 78 -5.23 -8.25 3.80
CA SER A 78 -5.92 -7.92 5.06
C SER A 78 -7.27 -8.64 5.16
N GLN A 79 -8.05 -8.65 4.07
CA GLN A 79 -9.34 -9.32 4.03
C GLN A 79 -9.22 -10.82 4.24
N HIS A 80 -8.29 -11.48 3.55
CA HIS A 80 -8.19 -12.93 3.53
C HIS A 80 -7.44 -13.51 4.74
N LEU A 81 -6.29 -12.92 5.10
CA LEU A 81 -5.47 -13.43 6.20
C LEU A 81 -5.86 -12.83 7.55
N CYS A 82 -6.21 -11.54 7.57
CA CYS A 82 -6.39 -10.80 8.82
C CYS A 82 -7.84 -10.39 9.08
N ARG A 83 -8.81 -10.90 8.31
CA ARG A 83 -10.25 -10.64 8.45
C ARG A 83 -10.62 -9.15 8.47
N ASN A 84 -9.86 -8.31 7.77
CA ASN A 84 -9.95 -6.84 7.83
C ASN A 84 -9.68 -6.23 9.22
N ASN A 85 -9.22 -7.02 10.18
CA ASN A 85 -8.93 -6.62 11.55
C ASN A 85 -7.42 -6.45 11.80
N GLY A 86 -6.62 -6.39 10.74
CA GLY A 86 -5.17 -6.23 10.81
C GLY A 86 -4.57 -5.96 9.45
N ARG A 87 -3.28 -5.62 9.44
CA ARG A 87 -2.47 -5.43 8.23
C ARG A 87 -1.59 -6.65 8.01
N CYS A 88 -1.34 -6.97 6.75
CA CYS A 88 -0.31 -7.94 6.42
C CYS A 88 1.07 -7.31 6.59
N ILE A 89 1.97 -8.05 7.24
CA ILE A 89 3.39 -7.73 7.38
C ILE A 89 4.22 -8.90 6.86
N ARG A 90 5.33 -8.60 6.20
CA ARG A 90 6.24 -9.60 5.66
C ARG A 90 6.78 -10.45 6.81
N ARG A 91 6.71 -11.77 6.67
CA ARG A 91 7.17 -12.72 7.70
C ARG A 91 8.66 -12.58 7.97
N ASN A 92 9.46 -12.59 6.90
CA ASN A 92 10.91 -12.39 6.99
C ASN A 92 11.25 -10.97 6.51
N TRP A 93 11.60 -10.09 7.45
CA TRP A 93 11.94 -8.71 7.13
C TRP A 93 13.16 -8.56 6.20
N LYS A 94 14.01 -9.59 6.04
CA LYS A 94 15.14 -9.58 5.08
C LYS A 94 14.78 -10.12 3.69
N ALA A 95 13.63 -10.78 3.53
CA ALA A 95 13.19 -11.30 2.24
C ALA A 95 12.72 -10.17 1.32
N LEU A 96 12.73 -10.39 0.01
CA LEU A 96 12.27 -9.42 -0.99
C LEU A 96 10.83 -9.71 -1.44
N ASP A 97 9.96 -10.01 -0.46
CA ASP A 97 8.54 -10.26 -0.72
C ASP A 97 7.74 -8.95 -0.64
N TYR A 98 6.99 -8.65 -1.69
CA TYR A 98 6.19 -7.43 -1.80
C TYR A 98 4.71 -7.76 -1.98
N LEU A 99 3.84 -6.86 -1.50
CA LEU A 99 2.40 -6.96 -1.71
C LEU A 99 2.04 -6.37 -3.08
N HIS A 100 1.98 -7.22 -4.10
CA HIS A 100 1.50 -6.89 -5.44
C HIS A 100 0.39 -7.86 -5.88
N LEU A 101 -0.55 -7.37 -6.67
CA LEU A 101 -1.52 -8.19 -7.38
C LEU A 101 -0.82 -9.05 -8.42
N ASN A 102 -1.27 -10.30 -8.56
CA ASN A 102 -0.76 -11.19 -9.60
C ASN A 102 -1.26 -10.72 -10.98
N PRO A 103 -0.36 -10.34 -11.92
CA PRO A 103 -0.76 -9.84 -13.24
C PRO A 103 -1.48 -10.89 -14.11
N GLN A 104 -1.42 -12.17 -13.76
CA GLN A 104 -2.17 -13.22 -14.46
C GLN A 104 -3.67 -13.19 -14.14
N ASN A 105 -4.03 -12.75 -12.93
CA ASN A 105 -5.40 -12.77 -12.44
C ASN A 105 -6.02 -11.36 -12.33
N PHE A 106 -5.18 -10.33 -12.33
CA PHE A 106 -5.60 -8.93 -12.22
C PHE A 106 -5.11 -8.11 -13.41
N GLN A 107 -6.02 -7.29 -13.94
CA GLN A 107 -5.75 -6.31 -14.97
C GLN A 107 -5.95 -4.90 -14.42
N ILE A 108 -4.87 -4.12 -14.41
CA ILE A 108 -4.88 -2.70 -14.03
C ILE A 108 -4.97 -1.88 -15.32
N LYS A 109 -5.98 -1.01 -15.42
CA LYS A 109 -6.18 -0.12 -16.57
C LYS A 109 -6.17 1.33 -16.12
N THR A 110 -5.31 2.12 -16.75
CA THR A 110 -5.30 3.58 -16.63
C THR A 110 -6.23 4.20 -17.65
N SER A 111 -7.04 5.17 -17.23
CA SER A 111 -7.88 5.99 -18.08
C SER A 111 -7.78 7.46 -17.68
N LYS A 112 -8.37 8.36 -18.47
CA LYS A 112 -8.48 9.79 -18.10
C LYS A 112 -9.23 10.00 -16.77
N ASN A 113 -10.12 9.08 -16.40
CA ASN A 113 -10.94 9.15 -15.18
C ASN A 113 -10.28 8.46 -13.98
N GLY A 114 -9.02 8.03 -14.10
CA GLY A 114 -8.27 7.36 -13.06
C GLY A 114 -7.92 5.91 -13.39
N VAL A 115 -7.48 5.18 -12.36
CA VAL A 115 -6.98 3.81 -12.46
C VAL A 115 -8.06 2.83 -11.97
N THR A 116 -8.33 1.80 -12.76
CA THR A 116 -9.30 0.74 -12.46
C THR A 116 -8.62 -0.61 -12.39
N VAL A 117 -9.13 -1.50 -11.53
CA VAL A 117 -8.64 -2.88 -11.40
C VAL A 117 -9.78 -3.84 -11.65
N ARG A 118 -9.55 -4.84 -12.49
CA ARG A 118 -10.46 -5.98 -12.72
C ARG A 118 -9.71 -7.27 -12.43
N GLY A 119 -10.42 -8.28 -11.95
CA GLY A 119 -9.83 -9.57 -11.60
C GLY A 119 -10.25 -10.05 -10.23
N VAL A 120 -9.91 -11.31 -9.94
CA VAL A 120 -10.18 -11.98 -8.67
C VAL A 120 -8.96 -12.82 -8.31
N ALA A 121 -8.61 -12.86 -7.03
CA ALA A 121 -7.49 -13.67 -6.56
C ALA A 121 -7.78 -15.16 -6.72
N SER A 122 -6.83 -15.90 -7.24
CA SER A 122 -6.88 -17.37 -7.25
C SER A 122 -6.53 -17.94 -5.87
N SER A 123 -6.87 -19.21 -5.63
CA SER A 123 -6.45 -19.90 -4.40
C SER A 123 -4.92 -19.93 -4.24
N SER A 124 -4.19 -20.03 -5.36
CA SER A 124 -2.72 -19.95 -5.40
C SER A 124 -2.19 -18.59 -4.95
N ASP A 125 -2.84 -17.49 -5.35
CA ASP A 125 -2.44 -16.14 -4.94
C ASP A 125 -2.58 -15.99 -3.42
N LEU A 126 -3.71 -16.47 -2.89
CA LEU A 126 -4.01 -16.41 -1.46
C LEU A 126 -3.05 -17.27 -0.63
N GLN A 127 -2.69 -18.47 -1.13
CA GLN A 127 -1.69 -19.32 -0.49
C GLN A 127 -0.31 -18.64 -0.50
N THR A 128 0.09 -18.04 -1.62
CA THR A 128 1.35 -17.28 -1.72
C THR A 128 1.40 -16.13 -0.72
N MET A 129 0.28 -15.43 -0.52
CA MET A 129 0.18 -14.41 0.52
C MET A 129 0.33 -15.00 1.92
N ALA A 130 -0.34 -16.13 2.21
CA ALA A 130 -0.25 -16.80 3.51
C ALA A 130 1.18 -17.27 3.83
N ASP A 131 1.92 -17.74 2.84
CA ASP A 131 3.29 -18.23 3.01
C ASP A 131 4.29 -17.10 3.29
N LYS A 132 4.06 -15.91 2.73
CA LYS A 132 5.00 -14.77 2.79
C LYS A 132 4.66 -13.72 3.84
N PHE A 133 3.39 -13.63 4.23
CA PHE A 133 2.89 -12.58 5.12
C PHE A 133 2.17 -13.15 6.35
N THR A 134 2.22 -12.38 7.45
CA THR A 134 1.47 -12.63 8.68
C THR A 134 0.71 -11.37 9.09
N CYS A 135 -0.15 -11.46 10.10
CA CYS A 135 -1.00 -10.35 10.49
C CYS A 135 -0.40 -9.54 11.64
N HIS A 136 -0.43 -8.22 11.48
CA HIS A 136 -0.34 -7.24 12.56
C HIS A 136 -1.74 -6.73 12.87
N CYS A 137 -2.36 -7.24 13.94
CA CYS A 137 -3.73 -6.93 14.29
C CYS A 137 -3.91 -5.49 14.77
N TYR A 138 -5.05 -4.90 14.42
CA TYR A 138 -5.46 -3.61 14.93
C TYR A 138 -5.75 -3.66 16.43
N GLN A 139 -5.77 -2.47 17.03
CA GLN A 139 -6.18 -2.31 18.43
C GLN A 139 -7.56 -2.94 18.64
N GLY A 140 -7.67 -3.78 19.66
CA GLY A 140 -8.89 -4.56 19.94
C GLY A 140 -8.89 -5.98 19.37
N PHE A 141 -7.95 -6.36 18.50
CA PHE A 141 -7.88 -7.71 17.91
C PHE A 141 -6.58 -8.44 18.25
N LYS A 142 -6.62 -9.78 18.28
CA LYS A 142 -5.47 -10.66 18.57
C LYS A 142 -5.60 -12.02 17.87
N GLY A 143 -4.51 -12.80 17.94
CA GLY A 143 -4.38 -14.09 17.28
C GLY A 143 -3.78 -13.96 15.88
N ASP A 144 -3.39 -15.09 15.30
CA ASP A 144 -2.61 -15.11 14.05
C ASP A 144 -3.38 -14.57 12.83
N ASP A 145 -4.72 -14.64 12.86
CA ASP A 145 -5.64 -14.16 11.81
C ASP A 145 -6.50 -12.96 12.24
N CYS A 146 -6.20 -12.35 13.40
CA CYS A 146 -6.96 -11.24 13.99
C CYS A 146 -8.46 -11.51 14.22
N ARG A 147 -8.86 -12.77 14.37
CA ARG A 147 -10.26 -13.14 14.64
C ARG A 147 -10.70 -12.86 16.07
N LYS A 148 -9.79 -12.99 17.05
CA LYS A 148 -10.15 -12.90 18.47
C LYS A 148 -10.16 -11.43 18.91
N ILE A 149 -11.19 -11.02 19.63
CA ILE A 149 -11.23 -9.71 20.27
C ILE A 149 -10.37 -9.75 21.54
N LYS A 150 -9.60 -8.69 21.80
CA LYS A 150 -8.98 -8.45 23.10
C LYS A 150 -10.10 -8.10 24.07
N THR A 151 -10.49 -9.05 24.91
CA THR A 151 -11.34 -8.77 26.08
C THR A 151 -10.59 -7.83 27.00
N PHE A 152 -10.84 -6.53 26.86
CA PHE A 152 -10.50 -5.57 27.90
C PHE A 152 -11.53 -5.79 29.02
N SER A 153 -11.06 -6.07 30.24
CA SER A 153 -11.88 -5.82 31.43
C SER A 153 -12.44 -4.40 31.31
N CYS A 154 -13.78 -4.27 31.25
CA CYS A 154 -14.49 -3.03 30.97
C CYS A 154 -13.82 -1.80 31.60
N GLN A 155 -13.22 -0.95 30.78
CA GLN A 155 -13.11 0.46 31.09
C GLN A 155 -14.13 1.20 30.20
N PRO A 156 -15.11 1.91 30.79
CA PRO A 156 -16.13 2.59 30.03
C PRO A 156 -15.49 3.74 29.26
N GLY A 157 -15.52 3.69 27.91
CA GLY A 157 -15.13 4.82 27.05
C GLY A 157 -14.35 4.51 25.77
N HIS A 158 -13.80 3.30 25.58
CA HIS A 158 -13.02 3.01 24.37
C HIS A 158 -13.90 2.45 23.23
N SER A 159 -14.34 3.35 22.36
CA SER A 159 -14.91 2.99 21.06
C SER A 159 -13.85 2.27 20.21
N VAL A 160 -14.19 1.10 19.64
CA VAL A 160 -13.33 0.42 18.67
C VAL A 160 -13.33 1.27 17.40
N THR A 161 -12.30 2.09 17.22
CA THR A 161 -12.15 2.88 15.99
C THR A 161 -11.96 1.92 14.82
N LEU A 162 -12.83 1.99 13.81
CA LEU A 162 -12.66 1.26 12.55
C LEU A 162 -11.41 1.79 11.84
N ILE A 163 -10.27 1.14 12.05
CA ILE A 163 -9.04 1.45 11.33
C ILE A 163 -9.16 0.84 9.95
N SER A 164 -9.11 1.69 8.92
CA SER A 164 -9.12 1.26 7.52
C SER A 164 -7.94 0.32 7.22
N SER A 165 -8.23 -0.83 6.61
CA SER A 165 -7.23 -1.74 6.00
C SER A 165 -6.51 -1.17 4.79
N ARG A 166 -6.93 0.01 4.33
CA ARG A 166 -6.30 0.66 3.19
C ARG A 166 -4.99 1.31 3.60
N ILE A 167 -4.02 1.23 2.71
CA ILE A 167 -2.84 2.10 2.77
C ILE A 167 -3.33 3.49 2.39
N VAL A 168 -3.20 4.43 3.32
CA VAL A 168 -3.58 5.82 3.07
C VAL A 168 -2.43 6.49 2.32
N ILE A 169 -2.70 7.00 1.12
CA ILE A 169 -1.74 7.79 0.35
C ILE A 169 -2.17 9.24 0.40
N MET A 170 -1.28 10.11 0.89
CA MET A 170 -1.46 11.56 0.88
C MET A 170 -0.42 12.15 -0.06
N ILE A 171 -0.82 13.09 -0.92
CA ILE A 171 0.09 13.86 -1.77
C ILE A 171 0.05 15.30 -1.27
N ASN A 172 1.19 15.83 -0.85
CA ASN A 172 1.34 17.17 -0.28
C ASN A 172 2.35 18.00 -1.08
#